data_AF-A0A8K0XJK8-F1
#
_entry.id   AF-A0A8K0XJK8-F1
#
_cell.length_a   1.000
_cell.length_b   1.000
_cell.length_c   1.000
_cell.angle_alpha   90.00
_cell.angle_beta   90.00
_cell.angle_gamma   90.00
#
_symmetry.space_group_name_H-M   'P 1'
#
loop_
_entity.id
_entity.type
_entity.pdbx_description
1 polymer ?
#
loop_
_entity_poly.entity_id
_entity_poly.type
_entity_poly.pdbx_seq_one_letter_code
_entity_poly.pdbx_strand_id
1 'polypeptide(L)'
;MQPSSELGHPCSTTNDHLDPYSHRFFSDCDDKTYCSAASNGTCLPRQCRRDEYPFGFSPGEWIPPACPDDTFCPDEGNGCVPLLRVGSACQLNRDDQCGPPKEWEVLADRQNFNGSLCLHSTCVYANATLGEQCIADQTTYIDIGPSGEEFDFTVTRHNCLTPSLFCDPNTLRCIQTKAIGEDCSSDQDCHSLNCDSGSCVDPPEMPTQVKTWQWAAVISSVVTTMVLIVVTLIMIQKRIRARNYEEIHEYYEEQIRCGIMLSP
;
A
#
# COMPACT_ATOMS: atom_id res chain seq x y z
N MET A 1 11.26 -23.96 -10.74
CA MET A 1 10.30 -23.89 -9.61
C MET A 1 10.41 -25.19 -8.82
N GLN A 2 11.18 -25.19 -7.73
CA GLN A 2 11.09 -26.25 -6.73
C GLN A 2 9.72 -26.14 -6.06
N PRO A 3 9.01 -27.25 -5.82
CA PRO A 3 7.77 -27.21 -5.05
C PRO A 3 8.12 -26.82 -3.61
N SER A 4 7.53 -25.73 -3.13
CA SER A 4 7.55 -25.41 -1.71
C SER A 4 6.84 -26.51 -0.93
N SER A 5 7.42 -26.89 0.20
CA SER A 5 6.95 -28.03 0.99
C SER A 5 5.94 -27.58 2.04
N GLU A 6 4.87 -28.38 2.20
CA GLU A 6 3.81 -28.11 3.17
C GLU A 6 4.26 -28.36 4.62
N LEU A 7 3.42 -27.96 5.57
CA LEU A 7 3.62 -28.16 7.01
C LEU A 7 4.12 -29.58 7.36
N GLY A 8 5.20 -29.66 8.13
CA GLY A 8 5.78 -30.91 8.64
C GLY A 8 6.76 -31.61 7.70
N HIS A 9 6.93 -31.13 6.46
CA HIS A 9 7.95 -31.64 5.56
C HIS A 9 9.36 -31.22 5.97
N PRO A 10 10.39 -32.03 5.62
CA PRO A 10 11.78 -31.67 5.87
C PRO A 10 12.22 -30.49 4.99
N CYS A 11 13.06 -29.62 5.55
CA CYS A 11 13.54 -28.39 4.93
C CYS A 11 14.99 -28.09 5.36
N SER A 12 15.68 -27.25 4.59
CA SER A 12 17.01 -26.74 4.94
C SER A 12 17.14 -25.25 4.61
N THR A 13 17.67 -24.47 5.55
CA THR A 13 17.96 -23.03 5.32
C THR A 13 19.17 -22.82 4.40
N THR A 14 19.88 -23.88 4.01
CA THR A 14 20.98 -23.78 3.02
C THR A 14 20.48 -23.47 1.61
N ASN A 15 19.19 -23.71 1.36
CA ASN A 15 18.54 -23.43 0.08
C ASN A 15 17.87 -22.05 0.08
N ASP A 16 17.98 -21.29 1.18
CA ASP A 16 17.39 -19.97 1.28
C ASP A 16 18.18 -18.98 0.43
N HIS A 17 17.49 -18.29 -0.48
CA HIS A 17 18.10 -17.30 -1.37
C HIS A 17 17.07 -16.30 -1.86
N LEU A 18 17.56 -15.17 -2.37
CA LEU A 18 16.73 -14.26 -3.14
C LEU A 18 16.70 -14.73 -4.59
N ASP A 19 15.51 -14.70 -5.19
CA ASP A 19 15.37 -14.90 -6.62
C ASP A 19 16.16 -13.82 -7.37
N PRO A 20 17.02 -14.18 -8.33
CA PRO A 20 17.94 -13.22 -8.96
C PRO A 20 17.24 -12.15 -9.81
N TYR A 21 15.96 -12.33 -10.14
CA TYR A 21 15.18 -11.43 -10.99
C TYR A 21 14.29 -10.50 -10.17
N SER A 22 13.48 -11.08 -9.28
CA SER A 22 12.49 -10.36 -8.47
C SER A 22 13.02 -9.96 -7.10
N HIS A 23 14.17 -10.49 -6.69
CA HIS A 23 14.71 -10.39 -5.33
C HIS A 23 13.73 -10.85 -4.25
N ARG A 24 12.75 -11.68 -4.60
CA ARG A 24 11.85 -12.34 -3.65
C ARG A 24 12.61 -13.41 -2.87
N PHE A 25 12.41 -13.46 -1.56
CA PHE A 25 12.95 -14.54 -0.73
C PHE A 25 12.29 -15.89 -1.06
N PHE A 26 13.11 -16.90 -1.33
CA PHE A 26 12.72 -18.29 -1.52
C PHE A 26 13.33 -19.16 -0.42
N SER A 27 12.51 -20.08 0.10
CA SER A 27 12.92 -21.13 1.03
C SER A 27 12.32 -22.48 0.61
N ASP A 28 12.72 -23.56 1.27
CA ASP A 28 12.14 -24.90 1.04
C ASP A 28 10.67 -25.00 1.50
N CYS A 29 10.20 -24.08 2.35
CA CYS A 29 8.86 -24.05 2.91
C CYS A 29 7.91 -23.14 2.12
N ASP A 30 6.60 -23.37 2.24
CA ASP A 30 5.58 -22.53 1.61
C ASP A 30 5.44 -21.14 2.28
N ASP A 31 4.66 -20.25 1.66
CA ASP A 31 4.49 -18.87 2.14
C ASP A 31 3.88 -18.79 3.57
N LYS A 32 3.28 -19.87 4.07
CA LYS A 32 2.64 -19.97 5.39
C LYS A 32 3.52 -20.61 6.45
N THR A 33 4.62 -21.22 6.06
CA THR A 33 5.52 -21.98 6.93
C THR A 33 6.95 -21.45 6.87
N TYR A 34 7.77 -21.86 7.82
CA TYR A 34 9.18 -21.53 7.90
C TYR A 34 10.01 -22.75 8.25
N CYS A 35 11.28 -22.74 7.85
CA CYS A 35 12.15 -23.86 8.15
C CYS A 35 12.71 -23.81 9.58
N SER A 36 12.38 -24.81 10.40
CA SER A 36 12.90 -24.95 11.76
C SER A 36 14.26 -25.67 11.80
N ALA A 37 15.21 -25.24 10.97
CA ALA A 37 16.52 -25.88 10.80
C ALA A 37 17.30 -26.05 12.12
N ALA A 38 17.16 -25.11 13.06
CA ALA A 38 17.84 -25.16 14.35
C ALA A 38 17.29 -26.24 15.31
N SER A 39 16.09 -26.76 15.08
CA SER A 39 15.47 -27.77 15.94
C SER A 39 15.43 -29.13 15.26
N ASN A 40 14.65 -29.28 14.19
CA ASN A 40 14.38 -30.56 13.54
C ASN A 40 14.46 -30.51 12.01
N GLY A 41 14.69 -29.32 11.42
CA GLY A 41 14.72 -29.17 9.96
C GLY A 41 13.40 -29.51 9.30
N THR A 42 12.29 -29.05 9.87
CA THR A 42 10.95 -29.22 9.30
C THR A 42 10.21 -27.91 9.14
N CYS A 43 9.30 -27.83 8.17
CA CYS A 43 8.44 -26.67 7.97
C CYS A 43 7.42 -26.57 9.10
N LEU A 44 7.43 -25.44 9.83
CA LEU A 44 6.49 -25.11 10.90
C LEU A 44 5.68 -23.87 10.53
N PRO A 45 4.48 -23.63 11.10
CA PRO A 45 3.70 -22.44 10.78
C PRO A 45 4.46 -21.17 11.13
N ARG A 46 4.39 -20.14 10.26
CA ARG A 46 4.98 -18.83 10.55
C ARG A 46 4.45 -18.27 11.87
N GLN A 47 5.33 -17.63 12.63
CA GLN A 47 5.01 -17.08 13.95
C GLN A 47 4.75 -15.57 13.91
N CYS A 48 5.17 -14.91 12.83
CA CYS A 48 4.92 -13.51 12.58
C CYS A 48 4.63 -13.26 11.10
N ARG A 49 4.03 -12.12 10.80
CA ARG A 49 3.91 -11.59 9.44
C ARG A 49 4.45 -10.17 9.36
N ARG A 50 4.90 -9.81 8.16
CA ARG A 50 5.20 -8.43 7.77
C ARG A 50 4.01 -7.78 7.06
N ASP A 51 3.39 -8.51 6.14
CA ASP A 51 2.39 -7.94 5.24
C ASP A 51 1.06 -7.72 5.96
N GLU A 52 0.46 -6.54 5.77
CA GLU A 52 -0.86 -6.21 6.34
C GLU A 52 -1.96 -7.13 5.80
N TYR A 53 -1.84 -7.49 4.51
CA TYR A 53 -2.73 -8.38 3.77
C TYR A 53 -1.98 -9.63 3.31
N PRO A 54 -1.87 -10.67 4.15
CA PRO A 54 -1.05 -11.83 3.84
C PRO A 54 -1.72 -12.68 2.74
N PHE A 55 -1.02 -12.85 1.63
CA PHE A 55 -1.45 -13.71 0.54
C PHE A 55 -1.40 -15.20 0.95
N GLY A 56 -2.26 -16.01 0.33
CA GLY A 56 -2.29 -17.47 0.53
C GLY A 56 -3.20 -17.98 1.64
N PHE A 57 -3.65 -17.13 2.57
CA PHE A 57 -4.56 -17.53 3.65
C PHE A 57 -6.03 -17.55 3.19
N SER A 58 -6.75 -18.62 3.54
CA SER A 58 -8.19 -18.73 3.28
C SER A 58 -9.02 -17.91 4.28
N PRO A 59 -10.23 -17.45 3.91
CA PRO A 59 -11.11 -16.79 4.87
C PRO A 59 -11.38 -17.69 6.09
N GLY A 60 -11.10 -17.17 7.30
CA GLY A 60 -11.28 -17.90 8.55
C GLY A 60 -10.09 -18.77 8.99
N GLU A 61 -9.01 -18.82 8.20
CA GLU A 61 -7.74 -19.43 8.61
C GLU A 61 -7.04 -18.56 9.67
N TRP A 62 -6.28 -19.17 10.57
CA TRP A 62 -5.47 -18.43 11.52
C TRP A 62 -4.32 -17.72 10.79
N ILE A 63 -4.20 -16.41 11.01
CA ILE A 63 -3.18 -15.56 10.41
C ILE A 63 -2.18 -15.18 11.51
N PRO A 64 -0.86 -15.36 11.30
CA PRO A 64 0.14 -14.95 12.28
C PRO A 64 0.05 -13.45 12.57
N PRO A 65 0.32 -13.01 13.81
CA PRO A 65 0.25 -11.60 14.16
C PRO A 65 1.37 -10.80 13.48
N ALA A 66 1.11 -9.52 13.25
CA ALA A 66 2.19 -8.58 12.96
C ALA A 66 3.04 -8.38 14.21
N CYS A 67 4.31 -8.02 14.03
CA CYS A 67 5.19 -7.74 15.16
C CYS A 67 4.80 -6.43 15.86
N PRO A 68 4.92 -6.36 17.20
CA PRO A 68 4.74 -5.10 17.91
C PRO A 68 5.83 -4.09 17.53
N ASP A 69 5.57 -2.83 17.85
CA ASP A 69 6.55 -1.75 17.73
C ASP A 69 7.89 -2.16 18.41
N ASP A 70 9.01 -1.67 17.89
CA ASP A 70 10.39 -2.02 18.28
C ASP A 70 10.87 -3.45 17.93
N THR A 71 10.07 -4.22 17.20
CA THR A 71 10.45 -5.52 16.68
C THR A 71 10.07 -5.67 15.21
N PHE A 72 10.71 -6.62 14.52
CA PHE A 72 10.40 -6.94 13.13
C PHE A 72 10.24 -8.44 12.92
N CYS A 73 9.58 -8.81 11.81
CA CYS A 73 9.47 -10.19 11.38
C CYS A 73 10.57 -10.50 10.34
N PRO A 74 11.50 -11.42 10.61
CA PRO A 74 12.49 -11.87 9.62
C PRO A 74 11.82 -12.46 8.37
N ASP A 75 12.53 -12.50 7.23
CA ASP A 75 12.00 -13.09 5.98
C ASP A 75 11.56 -14.54 6.18
N GLU A 76 12.26 -15.28 7.04
CA GLU A 76 11.94 -16.65 7.43
C GLU A 76 10.61 -16.72 8.20
N GLY A 77 10.20 -15.67 8.93
CA GLY A 77 8.94 -15.67 9.68
C GLY A 77 8.91 -16.56 10.93
N ASN A 78 10.09 -16.86 11.48
CA ASN A 78 10.26 -17.70 12.67
C ASN A 78 9.87 -17.02 13.99
N GLY A 79 9.53 -15.73 13.98
CA GLY A 79 9.07 -14.98 15.15
C GLY A 79 9.56 -13.54 15.14
N CYS A 80 8.99 -12.70 16.00
CA CYS A 80 9.40 -11.30 16.12
C CYS A 80 10.75 -11.17 16.83
N VAL A 81 11.65 -10.40 16.26
CA VAL A 81 12.99 -10.13 16.81
C VAL A 81 13.21 -8.62 16.98
N PRO A 82 14.08 -8.18 17.91
CA PRO A 82 14.34 -6.75 18.12
C PRO A 82 14.90 -6.07 16.87
N LEU A 83 14.56 -4.80 16.67
CA LEU A 83 15.15 -3.97 15.61
C LEU A 83 16.69 -3.94 15.71
N LEU A 84 17.32 -3.98 14.54
CA LEU A 84 18.76 -3.93 14.34
C LEU A 84 19.28 -2.52 14.60
N ARG A 85 20.48 -2.44 15.17
CA ARG A 85 21.16 -1.16 15.37
C ARG A 85 21.79 -0.68 14.06
N VAL A 86 22.02 0.63 13.96
CA VAL A 86 22.84 1.20 12.88
C VAL A 86 24.20 0.48 12.81
N GLY A 87 24.65 0.15 11.60
CA GLY A 87 25.86 -0.63 11.33
C GLY A 87 25.70 -2.15 11.41
N SER A 88 24.56 -2.67 11.87
CA SER A 88 24.26 -4.11 11.79
C SER A 88 23.92 -4.54 10.37
N ALA A 89 24.17 -5.82 10.08
CA ALA A 89 23.78 -6.43 8.82
C ALA A 89 22.25 -6.56 8.71
N CYS A 90 21.68 -6.18 7.57
CA CYS A 90 20.24 -6.25 7.28
C CYS A 90 19.99 -6.86 5.89
N GLN A 91 18.77 -7.34 5.66
CA GLN A 91 18.36 -7.96 4.39
C GLN A 91 18.00 -6.90 3.34
N LEU A 92 18.21 -7.21 2.06
CA LEU A 92 17.95 -6.29 0.94
C LEU A 92 16.51 -5.77 0.97
N ASN A 93 16.33 -4.44 0.89
CA ASN A 93 15.02 -3.77 0.97
C ASN A 93 14.20 -4.09 2.22
N ARG A 94 14.89 -4.42 3.32
CA ARG A 94 14.28 -4.66 4.63
C ARG A 94 14.66 -3.57 5.63
N ASP A 95 14.29 -2.34 5.30
CA ASP A 95 14.47 -1.18 6.18
C ASP A 95 13.74 -1.31 7.51
N ASP A 96 12.62 -2.03 7.50
CA ASP A 96 11.80 -2.32 8.68
C ASP A 96 12.56 -3.11 9.75
N GLN A 97 13.72 -3.69 9.40
CA GLN A 97 14.61 -4.34 10.36
C GLN A 97 15.46 -3.33 11.13
N CYS A 98 15.69 -2.15 10.58
CA CYS A 98 16.60 -1.17 11.15
C CYS A 98 15.87 -0.25 12.14
N GLY A 99 16.49 -0.05 13.31
CA GLY A 99 15.92 0.77 14.38
C GLY A 99 15.99 2.27 14.06
N PRO A 100 14.90 3.03 14.24
CA PRO A 100 14.82 4.45 13.92
C PRO A 100 15.79 5.32 14.73
N PRO A 101 16.27 6.46 14.17
CA PRO A 101 16.97 7.48 14.94
C PRO A 101 16.00 8.22 15.87
N LYS A 102 16.55 9.00 16.82
CA LYS A 102 15.72 9.78 17.77
C LYS A 102 14.85 10.85 17.10
N GLU A 103 15.30 11.39 15.98
CA GLU A 103 14.58 12.43 15.21
C GLU A 103 13.96 11.84 13.94
N TRP A 104 13.42 10.63 14.05
CA TRP A 104 12.87 9.90 12.92
C TRP A 104 11.72 10.65 12.25
N GLU A 105 10.95 11.46 12.97
CA GLU A 105 9.80 12.19 12.44
C GLU A 105 10.20 13.19 11.35
N VAL A 106 11.42 13.73 11.43
CA VAL A 106 11.97 14.68 10.45
C VAL A 106 12.59 13.96 9.26
N LEU A 107 13.10 12.76 9.49
CA LEU A 107 13.80 11.96 8.48
C LEU A 107 12.87 10.98 7.75
N ALA A 108 11.71 10.68 8.32
CA ALA A 108 10.77 9.72 7.78
C ALA A 108 10.20 10.20 6.45
N ASP A 109 10.27 9.32 5.46
CA ASP A 109 9.68 9.55 4.15
C ASP A 109 9.22 8.23 3.53
N ARG A 110 8.78 8.27 2.27
CA ARG A 110 8.33 7.07 1.54
C ARG A 110 9.46 6.17 1.05
N GLN A 111 10.72 6.61 1.11
CA GLN A 111 11.88 5.86 0.67
C GLN A 111 12.59 5.14 1.82
N ASN A 112 12.14 5.32 3.07
CA ASN A 112 12.76 4.76 4.26
C ASN A 112 11.72 4.23 5.27
N PHE A 113 12.20 3.53 6.30
CA PHE A 113 11.38 3.14 7.45
C PHE A 113 11.75 4.01 8.65
N ASN A 114 10.92 5.04 8.93
CA ASN A 114 11.13 5.98 10.03
C ASN A 114 12.57 6.53 10.05
N GLY A 115 13.06 7.00 8.91
CA GLY A 115 14.42 7.55 8.74
C GLY A 115 15.55 6.51 8.70
N SER A 116 15.23 5.21 8.78
CA SER A 116 16.21 4.12 8.67
C SER A 116 16.16 3.44 7.32
N LEU A 117 17.32 3.01 6.84
CA LEU A 117 17.50 2.38 5.55
C LEU A 117 18.39 1.14 5.71
N CYS A 118 18.14 0.11 4.90
CA CYS A 118 19.09 -0.96 4.67
C CYS A 118 19.83 -0.72 3.33
N LEU A 119 21.07 -0.25 3.39
CA LEU A 119 21.91 -0.01 2.20
C LEU A 119 23.21 -0.81 2.31
N HIS A 120 23.66 -1.42 1.22
CA HIS A 120 24.79 -2.36 1.18
C HIS A 120 24.69 -3.42 2.28
N SER A 121 23.48 -3.96 2.48
CA SER A 121 23.17 -4.92 3.56
C SER A 121 23.54 -4.43 4.96
N THR A 122 23.55 -3.11 5.19
CA THR A 122 23.91 -2.48 6.47
C THR A 122 22.88 -1.43 6.86
N CYS A 123 22.44 -1.44 8.11
CA CYS A 123 21.52 -0.43 8.62
C CYS A 123 22.19 0.95 8.70
N VAL A 124 21.59 1.95 8.06
CA VAL A 124 22.05 3.34 8.04
C VAL A 124 20.87 4.31 8.24
N TYR A 125 21.15 5.57 8.53
CA TYR A 125 20.13 6.62 8.63
C TYR A 125 20.08 7.48 7.37
N ALA A 126 18.88 7.94 7.01
CA ALA A 126 18.63 8.86 5.90
C ALA A 126 18.94 10.33 6.27
N ASN A 127 20.15 10.59 6.79
CA ASN A 127 20.52 11.88 7.38
C ASN A 127 21.68 12.59 6.68
N ALA A 128 22.11 12.14 5.51
CA ALA A 128 23.21 12.79 4.79
C ALA A 128 22.74 14.12 4.16
N THR A 129 23.50 15.16 4.43
CA THR A 129 23.18 16.55 4.07
C THR A 129 23.88 16.99 2.78
N LEU A 130 23.54 18.18 2.29
CA LEU A 130 24.03 18.70 1.01
C LEU A 130 25.56 18.70 0.93
N GLY A 131 26.10 18.04 -0.08
CA GLY A 131 27.53 17.92 -0.35
C GLY A 131 28.26 16.82 0.43
N GLU A 132 27.61 16.16 1.39
CA GLU A 132 28.17 15.02 2.09
C GLU A 132 28.23 13.77 1.20
N GLN A 133 29.12 12.85 1.57
CA GLN A 133 29.24 11.56 0.89
C GLN A 133 27.98 10.72 1.18
N CYS A 134 27.36 10.19 0.13
CA CYS A 134 26.20 9.32 0.25
C CYS A 134 26.53 7.86 -0.03
N ILE A 135 25.67 7.00 0.51
CA ILE A 135 25.59 5.57 0.24
C ILE A 135 24.34 5.39 -0.62
N ALA A 136 24.47 4.65 -1.71
CA ALA A 136 23.36 4.35 -2.60
C ALA A 136 23.41 2.89 -3.07
N ASP A 137 22.24 2.26 -3.08
CA ASP A 137 22.02 0.92 -3.62
C ASP A 137 21.22 1.04 -4.92
N GLN A 138 21.68 0.33 -5.95
CA GLN A 138 20.93 0.15 -7.18
C GLN A 138 20.49 -1.31 -7.28
N THR A 139 19.19 -1.53 -7.27
CA THR A 139 18.60 -2.87 -7.43
C THR A 139 17.83 -2.91 -8.73
N THR A 140 18.27 -3.76 -9.67
CA THR A 140 17.55 -4.02 -10.92
C THR A 140 16.61 -5.19 -10.71
N TYR A 141 15.34 -4.97 -11.02
CA TYR A 141 14.29 -5.98 -11.05
C TYR A 141 13.96 -6.30 -12.49
N ILE A 142 13.72 -7.58 -12.77
CA ILE A 142 13.21 -8.03 -14.06
C ILE A 142 11.78 -8.51 -13.84
N ASP A 143 10.85 -7.93 -14.58
CA ASP A 143 9.45 -8.30 -14.55
C ASP A 143 8.95 -8.65 -15.96
N ILE A 144 7.88 -9.41 -16.01
CA ILE A 144 7.28 -9.91 -17.25
C ILE A 144 6.04 -9.08 -17.53
N GLY A 145 6.12 -8.28 -18.60
CA GLY A 145 5.03 -7.47 -19.10
C GLY A 145 3.82 -8.30 -19.53
N PRO A 146 2.65 -7.66 -19.71
CA PRO A 146 1.39 -8.35 -20.02
C PRO A 146 1.41 -9.15 -21.33
N SER A 147 2.33 -8.84 -22.26
CA SER A 147 2.58 -9.58 -23.51
C SER A 147 3.62 -10.69 -23.39
N GLY A 148 4.19 -10.92 -22.20
CA GLY A 148 5.26 -11.88 -21.97
C GLY A 148 6.67 -11.35 -22.31
N GLU A 149 6.81 -10.05 -22.55
CA GLU A 149 8.11 -9.40 -22.71
C GLU A 149 8.77 -9.15 -21.35
N GLU A 150 10.07 -9.42 -21.23
CA GLU A 150 10.83 -9.06 -20.03
C GLU A 150 11.19 -7.57 -20.11
N PHE A 151 10.96 -6.84 -19.02
CA PHE A 151 11.44 -5.47 -18.87
C PHE A 151 12.17 -5.31 -17.54
N ASP A 152 13.31 -4.62 -17.62
CA ASP A 152 14.16 -4.34 -16.47
C ASP A 152 13.83 -2.95 -15.95
N PHE A 153 13.63 -2.82 -14.64
CA PHE A 153 13.53 -1.52 -13.98
C PHE A 153 14.48 -1.46 -12.79
N THR A 154 15.20 -0.35 -12.66
CA THR A 154 16.21 -0.18 -11.61
C THR A 154 15.71 0.81 -10.58
N VAL A 155 15.62 0.36 -9.33
CA VAL A 155 15.29 1.20 -8.18
C VAL A 155 16.59 1.61 -7.51
N THR A 156 16.81 2.92 -7.40
CA THR A 156 17.94 3.47 -6.64
C THR A 156 17.46 4.00 -5.30
N ARG A 157 18.16 3.64 -4.24
CA ARG A 157 17.87 4.05 -2.86
C ARG A 157 19.12 4.64 -2.23
N HIS A 158 18.99 5.67 -1.40
CA HIS A 158 20.15 6.37 -0.85
C HIS A 158 19.86 7.02 0.51
N ASN A 159 20.92 7.37 1.24
CA ASN A 159 20.82 7.95 2.58
C ASN A 159 20.82 9.49 2.64
N CYS A 160 20.69 10.18 1.50
CA CYS A 160 20.51 11.63 1.45
C CYS A 160 19.16 12.06 2.03
N LEU A 161 19.10 13.29 2.53
CA LEU A 161 17.88 13.89 3.08
C LEU A 161 16.85 14.18 1.97
N THR A 162 15.89 13.28 1.84
CA THR A 162 14.75 13.36 0.92
C THR A 162 13.63 14.25 1.48
N PRO A 163 12.73 14.77 0.62
CA PRO A 163 12.76 14.73 -0.84
C PRO A 163 13.68 15.78 -1.47
N SER A 164 14.41 16.56 -0.67
CA SER A 164 15.17 17.72 -1.17
C SER A 164 16.53 17.41 -1.78
N LEU A 165 17.11 16.27 -1.42
CA LEU A 165 18.43 15.83 -1.85
C LEU A 165 18.37 14.41 -2.41
N PHE A 166 19.25 14.14 -3.37
CA PHE A 166 19.49 12.80 -3.89
C PHE A 166 20.99 12.52 -4.03
N CYS A 167 21.35 11.24 -4.11
CA CYS A 167 22.74 10.82 -4.27
C CYS A 167 23.13 10.81 -5.75
N ASP A 168 24.01 11.74 -6.16
CA ASP A 168 24.53 11.75 -7.54
C ASP A 168 25.42 10.52 -7.77
N PRO A 169 25.11 9.65 -8.76
CA PRO A 169 25.89 8.44 -9.00
C PRO A 169 27.33 8.73 -9.46
N ASN A 170 27.62 9.92 -10.00
CA ASN A 170 28.95 10.26 -10.50
C ASN A 170 29.89 10.73 -9.39
N THR A 171 29.41 11.61 -8.52
CA THR A 171 30.21 12.19 -7.43
C THR A 171 30.03 11.48 -6.10
N LEU A 172 29.00 10.64 -5.97
CA LEU A 172 28.57 9.99 -4.73
C LEU A 172 28.37 11.00 -3.59
N ARG A 173 27.76 12.14 -3.93
CA ARG A 173 27.43 13.20 -2.97
C ARG A 173 25.96 13.54 -3.03
N CYS A 174 25.41 13.97 -1.90
CA CYS A 174 24.06 14.49 -1.85
C CYS A 174 23.99 15.84 -2.56
N ILE A 175 23.18 15.92 -3.61
CA ILE A 175 22.90 17.15 -4.36
C ILE A 175 21.41 17.44 -4.36
N GLN A 176 21.03 18.65 -4.73
CA GLN A 176 19.64 19.08 -4.69
C GLN A 176 18.80 18.39 -5.77
N THR A 177 17.61 17.93 -5.40
CA THR A 177 16.61 17.44 -6.35
C THR A 177 16.05 18.56 -7.22
N LYS A 178 15.66 18.20 -8.43
CA LYS A 178 15.13 19.03 -9.48
C LYS A 178 13.61 19.22 -9.35
N ALA A 179 13.13 20.37 -9.78
CA ALA A 179 11.71 20.71 -9.78
C ALA A 179 10.97 20.07 -10.97
N ILE A 180 9.64 20.04 -10.90
CA ILE A 180 8.79 19.56 -12.01
C ILE A 180 9.08 20.38 -13.28
N GLY A 181 9.26 19.69 -14.41
CA GLY A 181 9.58 20.26 -15.71
C GLY A 181 11.08 20.49 -15.98
N GLU A 182 11.95 20.25 -15.00
CA GLU A 182 13.41 20.29 -15.22
C GLU A 182 13.95 18.97 -15.81
N ASP A 183 15.07 19.06 -16.51
CA ASP A 183 15.70 17.91 -17.17
C ASP A 183 16.25 16.91 -16.15
N CYS A 184 15.84 15.65 -16.26
CA CYS A 184 16.25 14.56 -15.39
C CYS A 184 16.80 13.38 -16.20
N SER A 185 17.67 12.60 -15.55
CA SER A 185 18.19 11.34 -16.11
C SER A 185 17.69 10.11 -15.37
N SER A 186 17.21 10.28 -14.14
CA SER A 186 16.69 9.23 -13.29
C SER A 186 15.59 9.79 -12.39
N ASP A 187 14.69 8.93 -11.91
CA ASP A 187 13.59 9.29 -11.02
C ASP A 187 14.08 10.06 -9.78
N GLN A 188 15.18 9.59 -9.16
CA GLN A 188 15.75 10.21 -7.97
C GLN A 188 16.23 11.64 -8.16
N ASP A 189 16.50 12.07 -9.40
CA ASP A 189 16.88 13.45 -9.68
C ASP A 189 15.76 14.41 -9.29
N CYS A 190 14.51 13.96 -9.34
CA CYS A 190 13.33 14.78 -9.21
C CYS A 190 12.80 14.78 -7.78
N HIS A 191 12.33 15.93 -7.31
CA HIS A 191 11.64 16.03 -6.02
C HIS A 191 10.38 15.15 -5.97
N SER A 192 9.74 14.92 -7.13
CA SER A 192 8.61 14.02 -7.30
C SER A 192 9.00 12.54 -7.31
N LEU A 193 10.29 12.22 -7.37
CA LEU A 193 10.86 10.89 -7.65
C LEU A 193 10.27 10.22 -8.91
N ASN A 194 9.98 11.02 -9.94
CA ASN A 194 9.46 10.55 -11.22
C ASN A 194 10.09 11.37 -12.35
N CYS A 195 10.81 10.69 -13.22
CA CYS A 195 11.44 11.22 -14.41
C CYS A 195 10.84 10.54 -15.65
N ASP A 196 10.04 11.28 -16.41
CA ASP A 196 9.43 10.76 -17.64
C ASP A 196 9.91 11.56 -18.83
N SER A 197 10.30 10.84 -19.89
CA SER A 197 10.76 11.44 -21.15
C SER A 197 11.87 12.48 -20.98
N GLY A 198 12.71 12.32 -19.94
CA GLY A 198 13.82 13.22 -19.62
C GLY A 198 13.45 14.48 -18.84
N SER A 199 12.22 14.59 -18.32
CA SER A 199 11.80 15.71 -17.49
C SER A 199 11.07 15.25 -16.22
N CYS A 200 11.23 16.01 -15.13
CA CYS A 200 10.57 15.69 -13.88
C CYS A 200 9.05 15.88 -14.00
N VAL A 201 8.29 14.86 -13.64
CA VAL A 201 6.83 14.86 -13.73
C VAL A 201 6.18 14.58 -12.38
N ASP A 202 4.90 14.90 -12.27
CA ASP A 202 4.10 14.48 -11.12
C ASP A 202 3.92 12.95 -11.10
N PRO A 203 3.94 12.29 -9.91
CA PRO A 203 3.71 10.86 -9.80
C PRO A 203 2.35 10.45 -10.40
N PRO A 204 2.28 9.29 -11.09
CA PRO A 204 1.05 8.79 -11.69
C PRO A 204 -0.02 8.41 -10.66
N GLU A 205 0.38 8.17 -9.41
CA GLU A 205 -0.51 7.84 -8.28
C GLU A 205 -1.21 9.07 -7.67
N MET A 206 -0.87 10.29 -8.10
CA MET A 206 -1.65 11.45 -7.69
C MET A 206 -3.04 11.37 -8.34
N PRO A 207 -4.12 11.52 -7.54
CA PRO A 207 -5.47 11.50 -8.09
C PRO A 207 -5.53 12.59 -9.14
N THR A 208 -5.87 12.18 -10.38
CA THR A 208 -6.15 13.03 -11.54
C THR A 208 -6.49 14.44 -11.07
N GLN A 209 -5.68 15.45 -11.43
CA GLN A 209 -6.08 16.85 -11.31
C GLN A 209 -7.39 16.99 -12.09
N VAL A 210 -8.51 16.78 -11.40
CA VAL A 210 -9.83 16.69 -12.03
C VAL A 210 -10.09 18.08 -12.54
N LYS A 211 -10.07 18.24 -13.87
CA LYS A 211 -10.25 19.55 -14.49
C LYS A 211 -11.56 20.13 -13.98
N THR A 212 -11.62 21.43 -13.74
CA THR A 212 -12.75 22.10 -13.09
C THR A 212 -14.11 21.78 -13.75
N TRP A 213 -14.13 21.47 -15.05
CA TRP A 213 -15.34 21.05 -15.76
C TRP A 213 -15.91 19.69 -15.29
N GLN A 214 -15.05 18.75 -14.89
CA GLN A 214 -15.47 17.44 -14.40
C GLN A 214 -16.19 17.59 -13.06
N TRP A 215 -15.68 18.46 -12.19
CA TRP A 215 -16.37 18.85 -10.95
C TRP A 215 -17.75 19.43 -11.20
N ALA A 216 -17.86 20.36 -12.15
CA ALA A 216 -19.16 20.96 -12.51
C ALA A 216 -20.15 19.91 -13.05
N ALA A 217 -19.67 18.97 -13.87
CA ALA A 217 -20.50 17.89 -14.41
C ALA A 217 -20.99 16.92 -13.33
N VAL A 218 -20.12 16.50 -12.40
CA VAL A 218 -20.49 15.59 -11.30
C VAL A 218 -21.48 16.25 -10.35
N ILE A 219 -21.21 17.50 -9.93
CA ILE A 219 -22.10 18.24 -9.03
C ILE A 219 -23.49 18.43 -9.66
N SER A 220 -23.54 18.84 -10.93
CA SER A 220 -24.82 19.03 -11.63
C SER A 220 -25.60 17.72 -11.79
N SER A 221 -24.92 16.61 -12.08
CA SER A 221 -25.56 15.28 -12.14
C SER A 221 -26.18 14.88 -10.79
N VAL A 222 -25.43 14.99 -9.69
CA VAL A 222 -25.92 14.64 -8.35
C VAL A 222 -27.12 15.51 -7.96
N VAL A 223 -27.04 16.83 -8.18
CA VAL A 223 -28.14 17.77 -7.87
C VAL A 223 -29.39 17.45 -8.70
N THR A 224 -29.23 17.20 -9.99
CA THR A 224 -30.36 16.88 -10.87
C THR A 224 -31.05 15.59 -10.43
N THR A 225 -30.28 14.57 -10.07
CA THR A 225 -30.80 13.29 -9.59
C THR A 225 -31.55 13.45 -8.27
N MET A 226 -31.02 14.23 -7.34
CA MET A 226 -31.68 14.55 -6.06
C MET A 226 -33.01 15.26 -6.27
N VAL A 227 -33.07 16.25 -7.16
CA VAL A 227 -34.31 16.97 -7.49
C VAL A 227 -35.34 16.01 -8.10
N LEU A 228 -34.94 15.15 -9.04
CA LEU A 228 -35.84 14.16 -9.66
C LEU A 228 -36.41 13.19 -8.62
N ILE A 229 -35.60 12.69 -7.69
CA ILE A 229 -36.06 11.81 -6.59
C ILE A 229 -37.07 12.55 -5.70
N VAL A 230 -36.79 13.79 -5.30
CA VAL A 230 -37.71 14.57 -4.45
C VAL A 230 -39.04 14.84 -5.17
N VAL A 231 -39.01 15.22 -6.45
CA VAL A 231 -40.22 15.48 -7.24
C VAL A 231 -41.06 14.21 -7.41
N THR A 232 -40.43 13.08 -7.75
CA THR A 232 -41.15 11.80 -7.90
C THR A 232 -41.79 11.36 -6.58
N LEU A 233 -41.10 11.49 -5.45
CA LEU A 233 -41.65 11.20 -4.12
C LEU A 233 -42.84 12.13 -3.78
N ILE A 234 -42.75 13.43 -4.09
CA ILE A 234 -43.87 14.37 -3.89
C ILE A 234 -45.08 13.97 -4.75
N MET A 235 -44.86 13.59 -6.01
CA MET A 235 -45.93 13.16 -6.90
C MET A 235 -46.61 11.88 -6.41
N ILE A 236 -45.83 10.91 -5.92
CA ILE A 236 -46.35 9.67 -5.33
C ILE A 236 -47.16 9.98 -4.06
N GLN A 237 -46.63 10.80 -3.14
CA GLN A 237 -47.35 11.20 -1.93
C GLN A 237 -48.66 11.92 -2.26
N LYS A 238 -48.65 12.82 -3.25
CA LYS A 238 -49.87 13.51 -3.71
C LYS A 238 -50.91 12.53 -4.24
N ARG A 239 -50.50 11.54 -5.05
CA ARG A 239 -51.40 10.50 -5.56
C ARG A 239 -51.98 9.63 -4.45
N ILE A 240 -51.16 9.20 -3.49
CA ILE A 240 -51.62 8.42 -2.33
C ILE A 240 -52.61 9.23 -1.49
N ARG A 241 -52.30 10.51 -1.21
CA ARG A 241 -53.21 11.39 -0.47
C ARG A 241 -54.54 11.56 -1.20
N ALA A 242 -54.53 11.78 -2.53
CA ALA A 242 -55.76 11.92 -3.30
C ALA A 242 -56.65 10.66 -3.22
N ARG A 243 -56.07 9.47 -3.38
CA ARG A 243 -56.82 8.21 -3.26
C ARG A 243 -57.38 8.01 -1.84
N ASN A 244 -56.59 8.32 -0.81
CA ASN A 244 -57.07 8.24 0.57
C ASN A 244 -58.21 9.23 0.85
N TYR A 245 -58.19 10.42 0.24
CA TYR A 245 -59.31 11.38 0.36
C TYR A 245 -60.59 10.85 -0.28
N GLU A 246 -60.50 10.17 -1.42
CA GLU A 246 -61.65 9.52 -2.08
C GLU A 246 -62.22 8.39 -1.21
N GLU A 247 -61.36 7.48 -0.72
CA GLU A 247 -61.77 6.37 0.17
C GLU A 247 -62.45 6.90 1.45
N ILE A 248 -61.89 7.93 2.09
CA ILE A 248 -62.49 8.58 3.27
C ILE A 248 -63.87 9.17 2.95
N HIS A 249 -64.04 9.81 1.80
CA HIS A 249 -65.32 10.38 1.40
C HIS A 249 -66.40 9.29 1.23
N GLU A 250 -66.05 8.17 0.58
CA GLU A 250 -66.95 7.01 0.45
C GLU A 250 -67.34 6.45 1.82
N TYR A 251 -66.39 6.29 2.75
CA TYR A 251 -66.68 5.86 4.13
C TYR A 251 -67.64 6.81 4.86
N TYR A 252 -67.51 8.14 4.68
CA TYR A 252 -68.42 9.12 5.28
C TYR A 252 -69.83 9.04 4.68
N GLU A 253 -69.96 8.85 3.36
CA GLU A 253 -71.26 8.67 2.71
C GLU A 253 -71.99 7.41 3.20
N GLU A 254 -71.26 6.31 3.37
CA GLU A 254 -71.82 5.06 3.93
C GLU A 254 -72.29 5.23 5.39
N GLN A 255 -71.52 5.92 6.24
CA GLN A 255 -71.93 6.18 7.62
C GLN A 255 -73.14 7.09 7.72
N ILE A 256 -73.27 8.12 6.87
CA ILE A 256 -74.46 8.97 6.84
C ILE A 256 -75.68 8.14 6.40
N ARG A 257 -75.53 7.28 5.39
CA ARG A 257 -76.60 6.40 4.92
C ARG A 257 -77.07 5.41 6.00
N CYS A 258 -76.15 4.79 6.74
CA CYS A 258 -76.48 3.85 7.83
C CYS A 258 -76.91 4.55 9.13
N GLY A 259 -76.36 5.73 9.43
CA GLY A 259 -76.72 6.54 10.60
C GLY A 259 -78.12 7.13 10.51
N ILE A 260 -78.57 7.50 9.31
CA ILE A 260 -79.96 7.92 9.06
C ILE A 260 -80.94 6.75 9.26
N MET A 261 -80.51 5.49 9.11
CA MET A 261 -81.35 4.32 9.42
C MET A 261 -81.47 4.00 10.92
N LEU A 262 -80.69 4.67 11.79
CA LEU A 262 -80.64 4.40 13.23
C LEU A 262 -81.17 5.56 14.11
N SER A 263 -81.80 6.57 13.52
CA SER A 263 -82.59 7.56 14.27
C SER A 263 -84.08 7.17 14.23
N PRO A 264 -84.66 6.65 15.32
CA PRO A 264 -86.10 6.40 15.45
C PRO A 264 -86.92 7.69 15.57
#